data_AF-A0A318ZIM4-F1
#
_entry.id   AF-A0A318ZIM4-F1
#
_cell.length_a   1.000
_cell.length_b   1.000
_cell.length_c   1.000
_cell.angle_alpha   90.00
_cell.angle_beta   90.00
_cell.angle_gamma   90.00
#
_symmetry.space_group_name_H-M   'P 1'
#
loop_
_entity.id
_entity.type
_entity.pdbx_description
1 polymer ?
#
loop_
_entity_poly.entity_id
_entity_poly.type
_entity_poly.pdbx_seq_one_letter_code
_entity_poly.pdbx_strand_id
1 'polypeptide(L)'
;MAVVNSLQQQGMLQRTTHVRTALRAVIHELLVNHLRDGGDMNSFLEMLARDYDTAWWSSSMVNQMMCAVMRVKNPQARDQLFQFCRQNGIRIEPYTFLLFVSTCNKGNIIQALRYLHQTMDDPMRDLNVAGWTRLFLHAWHGGYFNISRVIWRYACMRGHAHRIAERVYGSLLYEAGPETTFHKAIAARLILGIDLGMPRPTKADVSYDLAGLPTEFSDDPMRYICTKVDANDRDNQLNVSEAILARDQKVARVYAPRVPFLTMLDAATFVDLEWKEMSREAPLTLEWMRDNIVSVELVARGAKFKNRQKPRQQRPWRRR
;
A
#
# COMPACT_ATOMS: atom_id res chain seq x y z
N MET A 1 24.06 -8.38 29.53
CA MET A 1 25.38 -9.04 29.57
C MET A 1 25.50 -10.05 30.72
N ALA A 2 25.08 -9.72 31.95
CA ALA A 2 25.21 -10.63 33.10
C ALA A 2 24.62 -12.05 32.91
N VAL A 3 23.45 -12.18 32.26
CA VAL A 3 22.82 -13.50 32.03
C VAL A 3 23.59 -14.35 31.02
N VAL A 4 23.99 -13.77 29.88
CA VAL A 4 24.78 -14.51 28.86
C VAL A 4 26.16 -14.88 29.41
N ASN A 5 26.82 -13.94 30.10
CA ASN A 5 28.12 -14.18 30.73
C ASN A 5 28.03 -15.22 31.86
N SER A 6 26.96 -15.20 32.65
CA SER A 6 26.69 -16.23 33.69
C SER A 6 26.46 -17.60 33.08
N LEU A 7 25.66 -17.71 32.00
CA LEU A 7 25.42 -18.97 31.29
C LEU A 7 26.68 -19.50 30.58
N GLN A 8 27.57 -18.60 30.12
CA GLN A 8 28.90 -18.94 29.59
C GLN A 8 29.83 -19.45 30.70
N GLN A 9 29.90 -18.76 31.84
CA GLN A 9 30.70 -19.15 32.99
C GLN A 9 30.23 -20.48 33.61
N GLN A 10 28.94 -20.80 33.52
CA GLN A 10 28.37 -22.07 33.94
C GLN A 10 28.58 -23.22 32.93
N GLY A 11 29.27 -22.99 31.81
CA GLY A 11 29.53 -24.02 30.79
C GLY A 11 28.28 -24.47 30.01
N MET A 12 27.13 -23.81 30.18
CA MET A 12 25.87 -24.17 29.51
C MET A 12 25.81 -23.70 28.05
N LEU A 13 26.76 -22.85 27.64
CA LEU A 13 26.83 -22.24 26.31
C LEU A 13 27.99 -22.77 25.45
N GLN A 14 28.42 -24.03 25.66
CA GLN A 14 29.52 -24.63 24.88
C GLN A 14 29.20 -24.85 23.39
N ARG A 15 27.91 -24.83 22.99
CA ARG A 15 27.50 -24.90 21.58
C ARG A 15 27.02 -23.52 21.12
N THR A 16 27.52 -23.08 19.97
CA THR A 16 27.16 -21.82 19.28
C THR A 16 25.63 -21.63 19.14
N THR A 17 24.88 -22.71 19.00
CA THR A 17 23.41 -22.72 18.98
C THR A 17 22.75 -22.23 20.28
N HIS A 18 23.30 -22.58 21.44
CA HIS A 18 22.76 -22.12 22.73
C HIS A 18 23.06 -20.65 22.97
N VAL A 19 24.27 -20.19 22.60
CA VAL A 19 24.64 -18.75 22.70
C VAL A 19 23.72 -17.92 21.82
N ARG A 20 23.51 -18.35 20.57
CA ARG A 20 22.60 -17.67 19.63
C ARG A 20 21.16 -17.61 20.15
N THR A 21 20.70 -18.65 20.83
CA THR A 21 19.35 -18.71 21.41
C THR A 21 19.23 -17.79 22.62
N ALA A 22 20.22 -17.79 23.51
CA ALA A 22 20.27 -16.88 24.65
C ALA A 22 20.32 -15.41 24.19
N LEU A 23 21.16 -15.09 23.20
CA LEU A 23 21.24 -13.74 22.63
C LEU A 23 19.89 -13.31 22.06
N ARG A 24 19.22 -14.15 21.26
CA ARG A 24 17.86 -13.88 20.75
C ARG A 24 16.83 -13.66 21.86
N ALA A 25 16.99 -14.28 23.02
CA ALA A 25 16.08 -14.07 24.13
C ALA A 25 16.27 -12.68 24.79
N VAL A 26 17.49 -12.16 24.80
CA VAL A 26 17.83 -10.93 25.54
C VAL A 26 18.09 -9.70 24.67
N ILE A 27 18.27 -9.85 23.35
CA ILE A 27 18.71 -8.76 22.46
C ILE A 27 17.77 -7.56 22.47
N HIS A 28 16.46 -7.80 22.61
CA HIS A 28 15.48 -6.73 22.73
C HIS A 28 15.75 -5.86 23.98
N GLU A 29 15.92 -6.47 25.14
CA GLU A 29 16.16 -5.75 26.40
C GLU A 29 17.53 -5.07 26.41
N LEU A 30 18.55 -5.74 25.89
CA LEU A 30 19.90 -5.17 25.76
C LEU A 30 19.88 -3.90 24.91
N LEU A 31 19.20 -3.93 23.77
CA LEU A 31 19.11 -2.78 22.89
C LEU A 31 18.27 -1.66 23.51
N VAL A 32 17.16 -1.99 24.16
CA VAL A 32 16.34 -0.98 24.86
C VAL A 32 17.16 -0.25 25.93
N ASN A 33 17.93 -0.98 26.73
CA ASN A 33 18.77 -0.38 27.76
C ASN A 33 19.90 0.45 27.16
N HIS A 34 20.62 -0.10 26.17
CA HIS A 34 21.69 0.62 25.47
C HIS A 34 21.23 1.96 24.88
N LEU A 35 20.06 1.99 24.23
CA LEU A 35 19.50 3.22 23.68
C LEU A 35 19.00 4.19 24.76
N ARG A 36 18.57 3.69 25.92
CA ARG A 36 18.14 4.54 27.06
C ARG A 36 19.33 5.15 27.79
N ASP A 37 20.45 4.45 27.82
CA ASP A 37 21.70 4.91 28.44
C ASP A 37 22.45 5.93 27.54
N GLY A 38 21.85 6.33 26.42
CA GLY A 38 22.41 7.32 25.49
C GLY A 38 23.26 6.74 24.37
N GLY A 39 23.39 5.42 24.28
CA GLY A 39 24.04 4.75 23.16
C GLY A 39 23.24 4.86 21.85
N ASP A 40 23.92 4.70 20.72
CA ASP A 40 23.30 4.67 19.39
C ASP A 40 23.23 3.25 18.81
N MET A 41 22.58 3.07 17.64
CA MET A 41 22.47 1.75 17.03
C MET A 41 23.81 1.23 16.52
N ASN A 42 24.68 2.10 15.99
CA ASN A 42 25.96 1.66 15.42
C ASN A 42 26.88 1.11 16.50
N SER A 43 27.02 1.79 17.64
CA SER A 43 27.77 1.31 18.80
C SER A 43 27.22 -0.01 19.35
N PHE A 44 25.90 -0.21 19.30
CA PHE A 44 25.28 -1.48 19.68
C PHE A 44 25.63 -2.61 18.69
N LEU A 45 25.54 -2.32 17.38
CA LEU A 45 25.89 -3.28 16.33
C LEU A 45 27.38 -3.65 16.38
N GLU A 46 28.26 -2.69 16.64
CA GLU A 46 29.70 -2.91 16.85
C GLU A 46 29.98 -3.75 18.09
N MET A 47 29.29 -3.48 19.20
CA MET A 47 29.37 -4.32 20.41
C MET A 47 29.00 -5.77 20.08
N LEU A 48 27.90 -5.98 19.36
CA LEU A 48 27.50 -7.33 18.95
C LEU A 48 28.48 -7.96 17.96
N ALA A 49 29.06 -7.20 17.02
CA ALA A 49 30.01 -7.73 16.05
C ALA A 49 31.38 -8.07 16.67
N ARG A 50 31.78 -7.40 17.76
CA ARG A 50 32.98 -7.77 18.53
C ARG A 50 32.80 -9.07 19.29
N ASP A 51 31.63 -9.26 19.88
CA ASP A 51 31.36 -10.37 20.79
C ASP A 51 30.81 -11.61 20.04
N TYR A 52 30.29 -11.44 18.82
CA TYR A 52 29.62 -12.49 18.05
C TYR A 52 29.95 -12.43 16.54
N ASP A 53 30.00 -13.60 15.90
CA ASP A 53 30.27 -13.71 14.46
C ASP A 53 29.12 -13.13 13.61
N THR A 54 29.48 -12.40 12.56
CA THR A 54 28.60 -11.88 11.51
C THR A 54 27.65 -12.91 10.90
N ALA A 55 28.01 -14.20 10.91
CA ALA A 55 27.12 -15.28 10.45
C ALA A 55 25.84 -15.46 11.33
N TRP A 56 25.74 -14.74 12.45
CA TRP A 56 24.66 -14.93 13.44
C TRP A 56 23.45 -14.03 13.18
N TRP A 57 23.57 -13.05 12.28
CA TRP A 57 22.46 -12.19 11.91
C TRP A 57 21.35 -13.00 11.24
N SER A 58 20.12 -12.80 11.71
CA SER A 58 18.94 -13.46 11.16
C SER A 58 17.77 -12.50 11.18
N SER A 59 16.83 -12.66 10.26
CA SER A 59 15.63 -11.83 10.16
C SER A 59 14.91 -11.71 11.51
N SER A 60 14.76 -12.83 12.23
CA SER A 60 14.15 -12.85 13.57
C SER A 60 14.84 -11.93 14.58
N MET A 61 16.19 -11.93 14.63
CA MET A 61 16.95 -11.03 15.53
C MET A 61 16.75 -9.57 15.14
N VAL A 62 16.87 -9.26 13.85
CA VAL A 62 16.64 -7.91 13.34
C VAL A 62 15.23 -7.43 13.67
N ASN A 63 14.21 -8.26 13.52
CA ASN A 63 12.85 -7.83 13.82
C ASN A 63 12.63 -7.59 15.32
N GLN A 64 13.25 -8.38 16.21
CA GLN A 64 13.25 -8.10 17.65
C GLN A 64 13.92 -6.76 17.97
N MET A 65 15.03 -6.46 17.28
CA MET A 65 15.71 -5.17 17.39
C MET A 65 14.84 -4.03 16.86
N MET A 66 14.14 -4.21 15.74
CA MET A 66 13.18 -3.24 15.24
C MET A 66 12.06 -3.00 16.27
N CYS A 67 11.51 -4.04 16.90
CA CYS A 67 10.54 -3.89 18.00
C CYS A 67 11.12 -3.08 19.18
N ALA A 68 12.39 -3.29 19.54
CA ALA A 68 13.06 -2.54 20.60
C ALA A 68 13.23 -1.05 20.23
N VAL A 69 13.70 -0.76 19.01
CA VAL A 69 13.83 0.62 18.51
C VAL A 69 12.47 1.33 18.52
N MET A 70 11.42 0.64 18.08
CA MET A 70 10.06 1.18 18.06
C MET A 70 9.55 1.48 19.47
N ARG A 71 9.89 0.66 20.47
CA ARG A 71 9.54 0.88 21.87
C ARG A 71 10.21 2.14 22.45
N VAL A 72 11.46 2.39 22.08
CA VAL A 72 12.23 3.57 22.55
C VAL A 72 11.88 4.82 21.72
N LYS A 73 11.15 4.69 20.61
CA LYS A 73 10.77 5.78 19.70
C LYS A 73 11.98 6.56 19.18
N ASN A 74 13.10 5.89 18.93
CA ASN A 74 14.32 6.50 18.41
C ASN A 74 14.39 6.37 16.87
N PRO A 75 14.04 7.41 16.09
CA PRO A 75 14.01 7.32 14.63
C PRO A 75 15.41 7.19 14.01
N GLN A 76 16.44 7.75 14.65
CA GLN A 76 17.82 7.65 14.16
C GLN A 76 18.32 6.20 14.26
N ALA A 77 18.10 5.56 15.42
CA ALA A 77 18.45 4.15 15.61
C ALA A 77 17.72 3.22 14.63
N ARG A 78 16.47 3.56 14.27
CA ARG A 78 15.69 2.84 13.26
C ARG A 78 16.36 2.94 11.88
N ASP A 79 16.72 4.15 11.47
CA ASP A 79 17.29 4.38 10.14
C ASP A 79 18.68 3.75 10.02
N GLN A 80 19.48 3.78 11.09
CA GLN A 80 20.74 3.03 11.20
C GLN A 80 20.52 1.51 11.07
N LEU A 81 19.53 0.95 11.75
CA LEU A 81 19.23 -0.49 11.64
C LEU A 81 18.72 -0.88 10.25
N PHE A 82 17.91 -0.04 9.60
CA PHE A 82 17.51 -0.26 8.20
C PHE A 82 18.71 -0.27 7.26
N GLN A 83 19.63 0.69 7.41
CA GLN A 83 20.84 0.75 6.63
C GLN A 83 21.70 -0.50 6.83
N PHE A 84 21.86 -0.94 8.07
CA PHE A 84 22.57 -2.18 8.40
C PHE A 84 21.94 -3.40 7.71
N CYS A 85 20.61 -3.53 7.75
CA CYS A 85 19.90 -4.64 7.08
C CYS A 85 20.15 -4.65 5.57
N ARG A 86 20.08 -3.47 4.94
CA ARG A 86 20.32 -3.31 3.50
C ARG A 86 21.76 -3.69 3.13
N GLN A 87 22.74 -3.22 3.89
CA GLN A 87 24.16 -3.50 3.64
C GLN A 87 24.51 -4.98 3.78
N ASN A 88 23.81 -5.69 4.67
CA ASN A 88 24.07 -7.11 4.95
C ASN A 88 23.08 -8.06 4.25
N GLY A 89 22.21 -7.55 3.37
CA GLY A 89 21.21 -8.37 2.67
C GLY A 89 20.20 -9.07 3.60
N ILE A 90 19.97 -8.52 4.79
CA ILE A 90 19.05 -9.11 5.78
C ILE A 90 17.63 -8.70 5.46
N ARG A 91 16.80 -9.67 5.09
CA ARG A 91 15.37 -9.44 4.84
C ARG A 91 14.65 -9.10 6.14
N ILE A 92 13.93 -7.99 6.16
CA ILE A 92 13.02 -7.62 7.23
C ILE A 92 11.70 -8.37 7.02
N GLU A 93 11.11 -8.90 8.10
CA GLU A 93 9.88 -9.66 7.92
C GLU A 93 8.67 -8.74 7.68
N PRO A 94 7.70 -9.19 6.85
CA PRO A 94 6.52 -8.38 6.50
C PRO A 94 5.67 -7.94 7.69
N TYR A 95 5.71 -8.64 8.83
CA TYR A 95 4.96 -8.22 10.02
C TYR A 95 5.51 -6.92 10.63
N THR A 96 6.81 -6.66 10.48
CA THR A 96 7.49 -5.47 11.01
C THR A 96 6.97 -4.20 10.32
N PHE A 97 6.56 -4.30 9.05
CA PHE A 97 5.87 -3.22 8.36
C PHE A 97 4.62 -2.73 9.11
N LEU A 98 3.77 -3.66 9.58
CA LEU A 98 2.56 -3.29 10.33
C LEU A 98 2.88 -2.54 11.62
N LEU A 99 3.97 -2.92 12.29
CA LEU A 99 4.45 -2.22 13.48
C LEU A 99 4.85 -0.78 13.13
N PHE A 100 5.61 -0.58 12.06
CA PHE A 100 5.99 0.76 11.62
C PHE A 100 4.80 1.62 11.22
N VAL A 101 3.89 1.07 10.41
CA VAL A 101 2.70 1.80 9.96
C VAL A 101 1.77 2.15 11.13
N SER A 102 1.76 1.35 12.21
CA SER A 102 0.99 1.69 13.41
C SER A 102 1.48 2.96 14.10
N THR A 103 2.75 3.35 13.90
CA THR A 103 3.33 4.57 14.46
C THR A 103 3.26 5.79 13.55
N CYS A 104 2.86 5.61 12.29
CA CYS A 104 2.57 6.74 11.41
C CYS A 104 1.39 7.54 11.95
N ASN A 105 1.47 8.87 11.87
CA ASN A 105 0.32 9.73 12.09
C ASN A 105 -0.84 9.30 11.16
N LYS A 106 -2.07 9.39 11.67
CA LYS A 106 -3.27 9.12 10.88
C LYS A 106 -3.25 10.02 9.64
N GLY A 107 -3.43 9.42 8.45
CA GLY A 107 -3.37 10.16 7.19
C GLY A 107 -1.97 10.31 6.58
N ASN A 108 -0.89 9.95 7.29
CA ASN A 108 0.47 10.01 6.75
C ASN A 108 0.82 8.76 5.93
N ILE A 109 0.19 8.63 4.77
CA ILE A 109 0.48 7.54 3.82
C ILE A 109 1.90 7.61 3.26
N ILE A 110 2.46 8.81 3.07
CA ILE A 110 3.80 8.98 2.50
C ILE A 110 4.86 8.29 3.36
N GLN A 111 4.77 8.46 4.67
CA GLN A 111 5.66 7.75 5.61
C GLN A 111 5.42 6.23 5.57
N ALA A 112 4.17 5.79 5.50
CA ALA A 112 3.85 4.37 5.39
C ALA A 112 4.38 3.74 4.10
N LEU A 113 4.34 4.45 2.97
CA LEU A 113 4.94 4.01 1.71
C LEU A 113 6.47 3.92 1.77
N ARG A 114 7.14 4.87 2.46
CA ARG A 114 8.58 4.75 2.71
C ARG A 114 8.92 3.47 3.48
N TYR A 115 8.14 3.14 4.50
CA TYR A 115 8.33 1.87 5.23
C TYR A 115 8.03 0.66 4.35
N LEU A 116 7.02 0.73 3.48
CA LEU A 116 6.73 -0.35 2.54
C LEU A 116 7.94 -0.65 1.66
N HIS A 117 8.51 0.39 1.04
CA HIS A 117 9.72 0.30 0.21
C HIS A 117 10.96 -0.19 0.98
N GLN A 118 11.06 0.12 2.27
CA GLN A 118 12.19 -0.31 3.12
C GLN A 118 12.06 -1.74 3.64
N THR A 119 10.85 -2.30 3.68
CA THR A 119 10.58 -3.58 4.37
C THR A 119 10.15 -4.70 3.43
N MET A 120 9.75 -4.40 2.20
CA MET A 120 9.20 -5.39 1.27
C MET A 120 9.72 -5.21 -0.15
N ASP A 121 10.31 -6.28 -0.69
CA ASP A 121 10.73 -6.35 -2.10
C ASP A 121 9.53 -6.58 -3.03
N ASP A 122 8.57 -7.41 -2.61
CA ASP A 122 7.35 -7.71 -3.34
C ASP A 122 6.12 -7.57 -2.44
N PRO A 123 5.60 -6.34 -2.25
CA PRO A 123 4.42 -6.11 -1.42
C PRO A 123 3.17 -6.80 -1.93
N MET A 124 3.07 -7.11 -3.23
CA MET A 124 1.91 -7.82 -3.77
C MET A 124 1.81 -9.23 -3.21
N ARG A 125 2.95 -9.89 -3.03
CA ARG A 125 3.03 -11.19 -2.38
C ARG A 125 2.96 -11.08 -0.86
N ASP A 126 3.67 -10.12 -0.29
CA ASP A 126 4.01 -10.11 1.14
C ASP A 126 2.96 -9.40 2.03
N LEU A 127 2.14 -8.49 1.49
CA LEU A 127 1.08 -7.82 2.26
C LEU A 127 -0.10 -8.76 2.51
N ASN A 128 -0.41 -8.97 3.80
CA ASN A 128 -1.64 -9.60 4.24
C ASN A 128 -2.83 -8.61 4.25
N VAL A 129 -4.03 -9.13 4.52
CA VAL A 129 -5.28 -8.34 4.60
C VAL A 129 -5.16 -7.12 5.51
N ALA A 130 -4.49 -7.27 6.68
CA ALA A 130 -4.31 -6.16 7.61
C ALA A 130 -3.39 -5.07 7.03
N GLY A 131 -2.34 -5.45 6.31
CA GLY A 131 -1.42 -4.53 5.63
C GLY A 131 -2.12 -3.71 4.55
N TRP A 132 -2.88 -4.37 3.68
CA TRP A 132 -3.71 -3.71 2.67
C TRP A 132 -4.71 -2.73 3.29
N THR A 133 -5.42 -3.18 4.32
CA THR A 133 -6.41 -2.36 5.04
C THR A 133 -5.75 -1.14 5.69
N ARG A 134 -4.60 -1.32 6.33
CA ARG A 134 -3.91 -0.25 7.03
C ARG A 134 -3.38 0.80 6.06
N LEU A 135 -2.74 0.38 4.96
CA LEU A 135 -2.31 1.29 3.88
C LEU A 135 -3.48 2.09 3.33
N PHE A 136 -4.59 1.42 3.01
CA PHE A 136 -5.79 2.07 2.53
C PHE A 136 -6.30 3.13 3.51
N LEU A 137 -6.39 2.81 4.80
CA LEU A 137 -6.87 3.75 5.81
C LEU A 137 -5.97 4.98 5.95
N HIS A 138 -4.65 4.83 5.84
CA HIS A 138 -3.74 5.99 5.84
C HIS A 138 -3.96 6.86 4.60
N ALA A 139 -4.07 6.27 3.41
CA ALA A 139 -4.36 7.03 2.18
C ALA A 139 -5.72 7.73 2.27
N TRP A 140 -6.75 7.00 2.69
CA TRP A 140 -8.11 7.47 2.86
C TRP A 140 -8.23 8.64 3.83
N HIS A 141 -7.66 8.51 5.03
CA HIS A 141 -7.71 9.57 6.04
C HIS A 141 -6.89 10.79 5.65
N GLY A 142 -5.84 10.60 4.83
CA GLY A 142 -5.05 11.70 4.29
C GLY A 142 -5.67 12.36 3.06
N GLY A 143 -6.78 11.84 2.51
CA GLY A 143 -7.36 12.34 1.26
C GLY A 143 -6.47 12.12 0.04
N TYR A 144 -5.73 11.01 0.01
CA TYR A 144 -4.90 10.59 -1.11
C TYR A 144 -5.71 9.63 -2.00
N PHE A 145 -6.55 10.20 -2.86
CA PHE A 145 -7.54 9.43 -3.63
C PHE A 145 -6.89 8.57 -4.71
N ASN A 146 -5.82 9.05 -5.34
CA ASN A 146 -5.09 8.29 -6.35
C ASN A 146 -4.41 7.07 -5.72
N ILE A 147 -3.71 7.25 -4.59
CA ILE A 147 -3.12 6.14 -3.84
C ILE A 147 -4.22 5.18 -3.37
N SER A 148 -5.34 5.68 -2.86
CA SER A 148 -6.47 4.85 -2.43
C SER A 148 -7.04 4.01 -3.57
N ARG A 149 -7.15 4.58 -4.78
CA ARG A 149 -7.57 3.87 -6.01
C ARG A 149 -6.59 2.77 -6.37
N VAL A 150 -5.28 3.05 -6.35
CA VAL A 150 -4.26 2.02 -6.60
C VAL A 150 -4.37 0.89 -5.58
N ILE A 151 -4.42 1.20 -4.28
CA ILE A 151 -4.54 0.19 -3.22
C ILE A 151 -5.80 -0.65 -3.40
N TRP A 152 -6.95 -0.02 -3.67
CA TRP A 152 -8.22 -0.72 -3.89
C TRP A 152 -8.13 -1.73 -5.03
N ARG A 153 -7.67 -1.30 -6.21
CA ARG A 153 -7.63 -2.14 -7.40
C ARG A 153 -6.70 -3.34 -7.21
N TYR A 154 -5.51 -3.12 -6.66
CA TYR A 154 -4.53 -4.19 -6.43
C TYR A 154 -4.99 -5.13 -5.30
N ALA A 155 -5.60 -4.60 -4.23
CA ALA A 155 -6.19 -5.42 -3.17
C ALA A 155 -7.33 -6.32 -3.70
N CYS A 156 -8.16 -5.81 -4.63
CA CYS A 156 -9.20 -6.61 -5.27
C CYS A 156 -8.59 -7.78 -6.06
N MET A 157 -7.53 -7.55 -6.83
CA MET A 157 -6.83 -8.60 -7.60
C MET A 157 -6.18 -9.67 -6.71
N ARG A 158 -5.84 -9.31 -5.47
CA ARG A 158 -5.31 -10.23 -4.45
C ARG A 158 -6.40 -10.87 -3.59
N GLY A 159 -7.66 -10.45 -3.71
CA GLY A 159 -8.75 -10.93 -2.84
C GLY A 159 -8.65 -10.41 -1.41
N HIS A 160 -7.98 -9.27 -1.18
CA HIS A 160 -7.75 -8.68 0.14
C HIS A 160 -8.57 -7.41 0.40
N ALA A 161 -9.50 -7.07 -0.51
CA ALA A 161 -10.29 -5.84 -0.45
C ALA A 161 -11.52 -5.89 0.48
N HIS A 162 -11.86 -7.02 1.11
CA HIS A 162 -13.12 -7.15 1.87
C HIS A 162 -13.23 -6.16 3.04
N ARG A 163 -12.18 -5.98 3.86
CA ARG A 163 -12.17 -4.96 4.93
C ARG A 163 -12.10 -3.52 4.42
N ILE A 164 -11.55 -3.33 3.23
CA ILE A 164 -11.52 -2.02 2.57
C ILE A 164 -12.93 -1.66 2.09
N ALA A 165 -13.66 -2.64 1.56
CA ALA A 165 -14.99 -2.46 0.99
C ALA A 165 -16.00 -1.92 2.00
N GLU A 166 -15.94 -2.32 3.27
CA GLU A 166 -16.78 -1.75 4.34
C GLU A 166 -16.61 -0.22 4.45
N ARG A 167 -15.38 0.28 4.29
CA ARG A 167 -15.08 1.72 4.34
C ARG A 167 -15.51 2.45 3.08
N VAL A 168 -15.33 1.82 1.92
CA VAL A 168 -15.79 2.34 0.64
C VAL A 168 -17.33 2.41 0.62
N TYR A 169 -18.00 1.38 1.12
CA TYR A 169 -19.46 1.36 1.24
C TYR A 169 -19.98 2.48 2.15
N GLY A 170 -19.38 2.66 3.33
CA GLY A 170 -19.75 3.77 4.22
C GLY A 170 -19.58 5.16 3.59
N SER A 171 -18.69 5.30 2.60
CA SER A 171 -18.54 6.53 1.80
C SER A 171 -19.67 6.72 0.79
N LEU A 172 -20.15 5.63 0.19
CA LEU A 172 -21.27 5.66 -0.75
C LEU A 172 -22.57 6.09 -0.09
N LEU A 173 -22.74 5.90 1.23
CA LEU A 173 -23.93 6.35 1.98
C LEU A 173 -24.09 7.87 2.00
N TYR A 174 -23.00 8.62 1.84
CA TYR A 174 -23.08 10.07 1.71
C TYR A 174 -23.47 10.46 0.28
N GLU A 175 -24.41 11.38 0.18
CA GLU A 175 -24.76 12.03 -1.08
C GLU A 175 -23.57 12.82 -1.61
N ALA A 176 -23.38 12.81 -2.93
CA ALA A 176 -22.42 13.66 -3.59
C ALA A 176 -23.06 14.32 -4.81
N GLY A 177 -22.47 15.42 -5.22
CA GLY A 177 -22.78 16.20 -6.40
C GLY A 177 -21.57 17.05 -6.81
N PRO A 178 -21.69 17.87 -7.87
CA PRO A 178 -20.58 18.63 -8.43
C PRO A 178 -19.82 19.49 -7.41
N GLU A 179 -20.56 20.10 -6.47
CA GLU A 179 -20.05 20.98 -5.42
C GLU A 179 -19.57 20.23 -4.16
N THR A 180 -19.51 18.90 -4.19
CA THR A 180 -19.14 18.13 -3.00
C THR A 180 -17.65 18.26 -2.71
N THR A 181 -17.34 18.89 -1.59
CA THR A 181 -15.98 18.99 -1.03
C THR A 181 -15.74 18.02 0.13
N PHE A 182 -16.79 17.33 0.59
CA PHE A 182 -16.70 16.40 1.70
C PHE A 182 -15.95 15.13 1.29
N HIS A 183 -14.75 14.94 1.84
CA HIS A 183 -13.84 13.87 1.43
C HIS A 183 -14.47 12.47 1.48
N LYS A 184 -15.37 12.18 2.44
CA LYS A 184 -16.01 10.86 2.53
C LYS A 184 -17.11 10.68 1.49
N ALA A 185 -17.71 11.73 0.94
CA ALA A 185 -18.67 11.59 -0.15
C ALA A 185 -17.95 11.40 -1.50
N ILE A 186 -16.74 11.94 -1.65
CA ILE A 186 -15.95 11.87 -2.89
C ILE A 186 -15.28 10.50 -3.07
N ALA A 187 -14.68 9.97 -2.00
CA ALA A 187 -13.67 8.93 -2.11
C ALA A 187 -14.11 7.66 -2.85
N ALA A 188 -15.27 7.07 -2.50
CA ALA A 188 -15.74 5.86 -3.17
C ALA A 188 -15.97 6.05 -4.67
N ARG A 189 -16.50 7.22 -5.06
CA ARG A 189 -16.82 7.57 -6.45
C ARG A 189 -15.57 7.70 -7.32
N LEU A 190 -14.44 8.07 -6.71
CA LEU A 190 -13.14 8.13 -7.35
C LEU A 190 -12.40 6.78 -7.36
N ILE A 191 -12.68 5.89 -6.42
CA ILE A 191 -11.89 4.66 -6.23
C ILE A 191 -12.48 3.46 -6.99
N LEU A 192 -13.81 3.40 -7.10
CA LEU A 192 -14.53 2.29 -7.72
C LEU A 192 -14.41 2.24 -9.25
N GLY A 193 -14.82 1.10 -9.82
CA GLY A 193 -14.98 0.90 -11.26
C GLY A 193 -13.68 0.44 -11.92
N ILE A 194 -13.18 -0.75 -11.53
CA ILE A 194 -11.94 -1.36 -12.03
C ILE A 194 -11.93 -1.47 -13.57
N ASP A 195 -13.08 -1.76 -14.18
CA ASP A 195 -13.24 -1.98 -15.62
C ASP A 195 -14.37 -1.16 -16.25
N LEU A 196 -14.83 -0.11 -15.57
CA LEU A 196 -15.84 0.82 -16.05
C LEU A 196 -15.16 2.05 -16.67
N GLY A 197 -15.56 2.46 -17.87
CA GLY A 197 -15.02 3.65 -18.56
C GLY A 197 -13.71 3.48 -19.33
N MET A 198 -13.19 2.25 -19.50
CA MET A 198 -12.00 1.95 -20.35
C MET A 198 -12.36 0.90 -21.40
N PRO A 199 -11.66 0.83 -22.56
CA PRO A 199 -11.86 -0.27 -23.50
C PRO A 199 -11.60 -1.59 -22.77
N ARG A 200 -12.68 -2.34 -22.53
CA ARG A 200 -12.69 -3.59 -21.77
C ARG A 200 -11.62 -4.50 -22.36
N PRO A 201 -10.75 -5.14 -21.55
CA PRO A 201 -10.02 -6.30 -22.02
C PRO A 201 -11.07 -7.28 -22.54
N THR A 202 -11.05 -7.58 -23.84
CA THR A 202 -12.12 -8.21 -24.64
C THR A 202 -12.54 -9.63 -24.23
N LYS A 203 -12.21 -10.07 -23.01
CA LYS A 203 -12.37 -11.43 -22.52
C LYS A 203 -13.08 -11.58 -21.16
N ALA A 204 -13.44 -10.49 -20.49
CA ALA A 204 -14.34 -10.60 -19.33
C ALA A 204 -15.78 -10.62 -19.84
N ASP A 205 -16.24 -11.79 -20.28
CA ASP A 205 -17.63 -12.07 -20.67
C ASP A 205 -18.57 -12.09 -19.44
N VAL A 206 -18.32 -11.18 -18.49
CA VAL A 206 -19.06 -11.04 -17.24
C VAL A 206 -20.01 -9.86 -17.42
N SER A 207 -21.16 -10.14 -18.04
CA SER A 207 -22.30 -9.24 -17.94
C SER A 207 -22.69 -9.12 -16.47
N TYR A 208 -23.12 -7.92 -16.09
CA TYR A 208 -23.54 -7.62 -14.73
C TYR A 208 -24.71 -6.68 -14.85
N ASP A 209 -25.77 -7.00 -14.11
CA ASP A 209 -26.97 -6.20 -14.08
C ASP A 209 -26.75 -5.04 -13.10
N LEU A 210 -26.85 -3.82 -13.61
CA LEU A 210 -26.89 -2.61 -12.79
C LEU A 210 -28.35 -2.18 -12.67
N ALA A 211 -29.13 -2.99 -11.95
CA ALA A 211 -30.53 -2.70 -11.70
C ALA A 211 -30.69 -1.29 -11.11
N GLY A 212 -31.54 -0.47 -11.73
CA GLY A 212 -31.74 0.93 -11.34
C GLY A 212 -30.80 1.93 -12.01
N LEU A 213 -29.88 1.51 -12.89
CA LEU A 213 -29.08 2.44 -13.70
C LEU A 213 -29.94 3.06 -14.82
N PRO A 214 -30.08 4.40 -14.87
CA PRO A 214 -30.79 5.04 -15.97
C PRO A 214 -30.07 4.84 -17.32
N THR A 215 -30.85 4.74 -18.40
CA THR A 215 -30.34 4.40 -19.73
C THR A 215 -29.29 5.42 -20.22
N GLU A 216 -29.43 6.70 -19.87
CA GLU A 216 -28.46 7.75 -20.23
C GLU A 216 -27.06 7.55 -19.61
N PHE A 217 -26.93 6.71 -18.58
CA PHE A 217 -25.65 6.39 -17.94
C PHE A 217 -25.13 4.98 -18.28
N SER A 218 -25.75 4.29 -19.24
CA SER A 218 -25.36 2.93 -19.63
C SER A 218 -23.91 2.83 -20.15
N ASP A 219 -23.43 3.87 -20.84
CA ASP A 219 -22.06 3.95 -21.36
C ASP A 219 -21.02 4.25 -20.27
N ASP A 220 -21.40 5.01 -19.26
CA ASP A 220 -20.56 5.36 -18.12
C ASP A 220 -21.34 5.33 -16.79
N PRO A 221 -21.47 4.15 -16.17
CA PRO A 221 -22.14 4.01 -14.89
C PRO A 221 -21.45 4.78 -13.74
N MET A 222 -20.16 5.08 -13.89
CA MET A 222 -19.43 5.87 -12.89
C MET A 222 -19.89 7.32 -12.89
N ARG A 223 -20.39 7.84 -14.02
CA ARG A 223 -21.00 9.16 -14.08
C ARG A 223 -22.26 9.23 -13.22
N TYR A 224 -23.12 8.21 -13.24
CA TYR A 224 -24.35 8.18 -12.45
C TYR A 224 -24.09 8.29 -10.95
N ILE A 225 -23.08 7.58 -10.43
CA ILE A 225 -22.77 7.64 -9.00
C ILE A 225 -22.17 8.99 -8.59
N CYS A 226 -21.58 9.76 -9.52
CA CYS A 226 -21.06 11.11 -9.27
C CYS A 226 -22.12 12.21 -9.37
N THR A 227 -23.29 11.91 -9.92
CA THR A 227 -24.38 12.87 -10.11
C THR A 227 -25.21 12.99 -8.83
N LYS A 228 -25.63 14.22 -8.50
CA LYS A 228 -26.62 14.44 -7.44
C LYS A 228 -27.98 13.96 -7.95
N VAL A 229 -28.64 13.10 -7.18
CA VAL A 229 -29.95 12.53 -7.51
C VAL A 229 -31.00 13.02 -6.52
N ASP A 230 -32.25 13.00 -6.93
CA ASP A 230 -33.36 13.29 -6.02
C ASP A 230 -33.47 12.22 -4.93
N ALA A 231 -34.12 12.56 -3.82
CA ALA A 231 -34.27 11.66 -2.68
C ALA A 231 -34.91 10.31 -3.07
N ASN A 232 -35.84 10.33 -4.02
CA ASN A 232 -36.54 9.14 -4.51
C ASN A 232 -35.62 8.20 -5.33
N ASP A 233 -34.58 8.74 -5.96
CA ASP A 233 -33.63 7.98 -6.78
C ASP A 233 -32.36 7.59 -6.02
N ARG A 234 -32.25 8.01 -4.77
CA ARG A 234 -31.07 7.77 -3.94
C ARG A 234 -30.84 6.28 -3.69
N ASP A 235 -31.90 5.51 -3.47
CA ASP A 235 -31.83 4.07 -3.27
C ASP A 235 -31.38 3.35 -4.54
N ASN A 236 -31.84 3.79 -5.72
CA ASN A 236 -31.36 3.28 -7.01
C ASN A 236 -29.87 3.55 -7.19
N GLN A 237 -29.40 4.76 -6.85
CA GLN A 237 -27.98 5.09 -6.89
C GLN A 237 -27.14 4.23 -5.92
N LEU A 238 -27.66 3.94 -4.73
CA LEU A 238 -27.00 3.04 -3.78
C LEU A 238 -26.92 1.61 -4.32
N ASN A 239 -28.01 1.07 -4.86
CA ASN A 239 -28.05 -0.27 -5.45
C ASN A 239 -27.03 -0.42 -6.59
N VAL A 240 -26.96 0.57 -7.48
CA VAL A 240 -25.95 0.59 -8.56
C VAL A 240 -24.54 0.64 -7.97
N SER A 241 -24.30 1.48 -6.95
CA SER A 241 -22.99 1.61 -6.32
C SER A 241 -22.53 0.32 -5.62
N GLU A 242 -23.45 -0.38 -4.94
CA GLU A 242 -23.20 -1.69 -4.33
C GLU A 242 -22.86 -2.75 -5.39
N ALA A 243 -23.59 -2.77 -6.50
CA ALA A 243 -23.32 -3.68 -7.61
C ALA A 243 -21.93 -3.44 -8.22
N ILE A 244 -21.51 -2.17 -8.37
CA ILE A 244 -20.15 -1.81 -8.83
C ILE A 244 -19.09 -2.27 -7.81
N LEU A 245 -19.30 -2.01 -6.51
CA LEU A 245 -18.40 -2.45 -5.44
C LEU A 245 -18.20 -3.98 -5.45
N ALA A 246 -19.30 -4.74 -5.56
CA ALA A 246 -19.27 -6.20 -5.63
C ALA A 246 -18.58 -6.69 -6.92
N ARG A 247 -18.82 -6.00 -8.05
CA ARG A 247 -18.17 -6.29 -9.32
C ARG A 247 -16.67 -6.16 -9.23
N ASP A 248 -16.16 -5.07 -8.67
CA ASP A 248 -14.72 -4.83 -8.53
C ASP A 248 -14.03 -6.00 -7.82
N GLN A 249 -14.62 -6.50 -6.74
CA GLN A 249 -14.08 -7.64 -5.98
C GLN A 249 -14.13 -8.97 -6.76
N LYS A 250 -15.15 -9.15 -7.62
CA LYS A 250 -15.36 -10.37 -8.42
C LYS A 250 -14.45 -10.41 -9.65
N VAL A 251 -14.45 -9.34 -10.44
CA VAL A 251 -13.81 -9.30 -11.76
C VAL A 251 -12.30 -9.06 -11.65
N ALA A 252 -11.81 -8.39 -10.61
CA ALA A 252 -10.38 -8.15 -10.46
C ALA A 252 -9.52 -9.44 -10.49
N ARG A 253 -10.09 -10.60 -10.13
CA ARG A 253 -9.39 -11.90 -10.15
C ARG A 253 -8.99 -12.36 -11.55
N VAL A 254 -9.68 -11.91 -12.59
CA VAL A 254 -9.38 -12.26 -14.00
C VAL A 254 -8.40 -11.29 -14.66
N TYR A 255 -8.01 -10.23 -13.94
CA TYR A 255 -7.06 -9.24 -14.42
C TYR A 255 -5.71 -9.33 -13.72
N ALA A 256 -4.70 -8.76 -14.36
CA ALA A 256 -3.42 -8.42 -13.77
C ALA A 256 -3.10 -6.95 -14.10
N PRO A 257 -2.42 -6.23 -13.20
CA PRO A 257 -2.03 -4.87 -13.49
C PRO A 257 -0.89 -4.87 -14.53
N ARG A 258 -0.89 -3.89 -15.44
CA ARG A 258 0.20 -3.72 -16.41
C ARG A 258 1.47 -3.18 -15.76
N VAL A 259 1.29 -2.33 -14.76
CA VAL A 259 2.36 -1.67 -14.01
C VAL A 259 2.56 -2.38 -12.65
N PRO A 260 3.78 -2.50 -12.11
CA PRO A 260 3.99 -3.03 -10.76
C PRO A 260 3.38 -2.14 -9.67
N PHE A 261 2.99 -2.75 -8.54
CA PHE A 261 2.28 -2.06 -7.46
C PHE A 261 3.05 -0.87 -6.88
N LEU A 262 4.33 -1.05 -6.54
CA LEU A 262 5.16 0.04 -6.00
C LEU A 262 5.31 1.20 -6.99
N THR A 263 5.58 0.90 -8.26
CA THR A 263 5.68 1.92 -9.32
C THR A 263 4.37 2.71 -9.48
N MET A 264 3.22 2.03 -9.41
CA MET A 264 1.92 2.69 -9.50
C MET A 264 1.62 3.54 -8.26
N LEU A 265 2.05 3.11 -7.07
CA LEU A 265 1.95 3.90 -5.84
C LEU A 265 2.81 5.16 -5.91
N ASP A 266 4.02 5.08 -6.47
CA ASP A 266 4.90 6.24 -6.64
C ASP A 266 4.30 7.25 -7.63
N ALA A 267 3.75 6.77 -8.75
CA ALA A 267 3.04 7.62 -9.72
C ALA A 267 1.80 8.28 -9.10
N ALA A 268 0.98 7.52 -8.37
CA ALA A 268 -0.19 8.05 -7.67
C ALA A 268 0.18 9.03 -6.56
N THR A 269 1.33 8.84 -5.90
CA THR A 269 1.84 9.76 -4.90
C THR A 269 2.13 11.12 -5.50
N PHE A 270 2.77 11.16 -6.67
CA PHE A 270 3.04 12.42 -7.36
C PHE A 270 1.75 13.19 -7.67
N VAL A 271 0.75 12.50 -8.24
CA VAL A 271 -0.54 13.11 -8.61
C VAL A 271 -1.31 13.59 -7.37
N ASP A 272 -1.37 12.80 -6.29
CA ASP A 272 -2.06 13.24 -5.07
C ASP A 272 -1.36 14.44 -4.40
N LEU A 273 -0.04 14.54 -4.48
CA LEU A 273 0.69 15.71 -3.96
C LEU A 273 0.40 16.95 -4.81
N GLU A 274 0.38 16.82 -6.13
CA GLU A 274 -0.02 17.90 -7.05
C GLU A 274 -1.46 18.36 -6.77
N TRP A 275 -2.41 17.43 -6.63
CA TRP A 275 -3.80 17.75 -6.28
C TRP A 275 -3.91 18.48 -4.95
N LYS A 276 -3.09 18.11 -3.96
CA LYS A 276 -3.05 18.81 -2.67
C LYS A 276 -2.56 20.24 -2.82
N GLU A 277 -1.53 20.49 -3.62
CA GLU A 277 -1.06 21.84 -3.89
C GLU A 277 -2.12 22.66 -4.62
N MET A 278 -2.71 22.12 -5.71
CA MET A 278 -3.80 22.78 -6.44
C MET A 278 -5.00 23.11 -5.55
N SER A 279 -5.36 22.19 -4.64
CA SER A 279 -6.49 22.37 -3.72
C SER A 279 -6.30 23.52 -2.72
N ARG A 280 -5.06 24.01 -2.52
CA ARG A 280 -4.79 25.19 -1.70
C ARG A 280 -5.17 26.48 -2.41
N GLU A 281 -5.13 26.49 -3.74
CA GLU A 281 -5.48 27.64 -4.57
C GLU A 281 -6.99 27.69 -4.83
N ALA A 282 -7.58 26.55 -5.21
CA ALA A 282 -9.02 26.43 -5.44
C ALA A 282 -9.53 25.01 -5.13
N PRO A 283 -10.75 24.86 -4.59
CA PRO A 283 -11.35 23.54 -4.40
C PRO A 283 -11.48 22.79 -5.74
N LEU A 284 -11.00 21.54 -5.76
CA LEU A 284 -11.13 20.65 -6.90
C LEU A 284 -12.54 20.03 -6.93
N THR A 285 -13.23 20.11 -8.07
CA THR A 285 -14.57 19.53 -8.22
C THR A 285 -14.49 18.02 -8.41
N LEU A 286 -15.57 17.31 -8.05
CA LEU A 286 -15.66 15.86 -8.23
C LEU A 286 -15.51 15.45 -9.71
N GLU A 287 -16.08 16.24 -10.61
CA GLU A 287 -15.98 16.02 -12.06
C GLU A 287 -14.54 16.12 -12.55
N TRP A 288 -13.84 17.19 -12.18
CA TRP A 288 -12.43 17.36 -12.55
C TRP A 288 -11.57 16.22 -11.98
N MET A 289 -11.79 15.86 -10.71
CA MET A 289 -11.05 14.74 -10.09
C MET A 289 -11.30 13.43 -10.83
N ARG A 290 -12.54 13.12 -11.22
CA ARG A 290 -12.88 11.92 -11.98
C ARG A 290 -12.09 11.86 -13.29
N ASP A 291 -12.02 12.97 -14.01
CA ASP A 291 -11.39 13.03 -15.33
C ASP A 291 -9.86 13.02 -15.26
N ASN A 292 -9.29 13.42 -14.13
CA ASN A 292 -7.83 13.51 -13.93
C ASN A 292 -7.27 12.43 -13.00
N ILE A 293 -8.09 11.48 -12.54
CA ILE A 293 -7.62 10.43 -11.63
C ILE A 293 -6.70 9.44 -12.33
N VAL A 294 -5.73 8.90 -11.60
CA VAL A 294 -4.80 7.91 -12.16
C VAL A 294 -5.53 6.71 -12.77
N SER A 295 -5.12 6.36 -13.99
CA SER A 295 -5.56 5.15 -14.66
C SER A 295 -4.67 3.97 -14.26
N VAL A 296 -5.27 2.94 -13.66
CA VAL A 296 -4.58 1.67 -13.41
C VAL A 296 -4.90 0.74 -14.57
N GLU A 297 -3.99 0.66 -15.54
CA GLU A 297 -4.16 -0.18 -16.72
C GLU A 297 -4.12 -1.67 -16.38
N LEU A 298 -5.10 -2.41 -16.93
CA LEU A 298 -5.31 -3.82 -16.66
C LEU A 298 -5.12 -4.65 -17.92
N VAL A 299 -4.58 -5.85 -17.74
CA VAL A 299 -4.50 -6.88 -18.77
C VAL A 299 -5.23 -8.13 -18.31
N ALA A 300 -5.85 -8.86 -19.24
CA ALA A 300 -6.43 -10.16 -18.91
C ALA A 300 -5.32 -11.12 -18.45
N ARG A 301 -5.54 -11.77 -17.30
CA ARG A 301 -4.58 -12.73 -16.75
C ARG A 301 -4.42 -13.89 -17.75
N GLY A 302 -3.18 -14.17 -18.16
CA GLY A 302 -2.88 -15.21 -19.17
C GLY A 302 -2.91 -14.74 -20.64
N ALA A 303 -3.15 -13.45 -20.92
CA ALA A 303 -2.96 -12.91 -22.26
C ALA A 303 -1.46 -12.90 -22.63
N LYS A 304 -1.09 -13.62 -23.70
CA LYS A 304 0.27 -13.52 -24.27
C LYS A 304 0.46 -12.12 -24.84
N PHE A 305 1.48 -11.40 -24.35
CA PHE A 305 1.89 -10.11 -24.91
C PHE A 305 2.28 -10.29 -26.38
N LYS A 306 1.40 -9.88 -27.32
CA LYS A 306 1.85 -9.52 -28.67
C LYS A 306 2.44 -8.13 -28.57
N ASN A 307 3.76 -8.04 -28.53
CA ASN A 307 4.49 -6.79 -28.66
C ASN A 307 4.02 -6.08 -29.93
N ARG A 308 3.14 -5.08 -29.80
CA ARG A 308 2.89 -4.09 -30.85
C ARG A 308 3.98 -3.02 -30.74
N GLN A 309 5.21 -3.43 -31.03
CA GLN A 309 6.24 -2.53 -31.53
C GLN A 309 6.68 -3.08 -32.89
N LYS A 310 5.99 -2.64 -33.95
CA LYS A 310 6.68 -2.42 -35.22
C LYS A 310 7.04 -0.93 -35.22
N PRO A 311 8.32 -0.57 -35.26
CA PRO A 311 8.70 0.81 -35.54
C PRO A 311 8.11 1.16 -36.91
N ARG A 312 7.33 2.23 -37.00
CA ARG A 312 7.13 2.91 -38.28
C ARG A 312 8.53 3.32 -38.74
N GLN A 313 9.05 2.63 -39.76
CA GLN A 313 10.24 3.06 -40.47
C GLN A 313 10.02 4.52 -40.87
N GLN A 314 10.77 5.43 -40.23
CA GLN A 314 10.89 6.79 -40.71
C GLN A 314 11.54 6.71 -42.08
N ARG A 315 10.84 7.19 -43.10
CA ARG A 315 11.40 7.38 -44.44
C ARG A 315 12.55 8.39 -44.33
N PRO A 316 13.73 8.11 -44.92
CA PRO A 316 14.81 9.07 -44.90
C PRO A 316 14.46 10.25 -45.81
N TRP A 317 14.54 11.45 -45.25
CA TRP A 317 14.53 12.70 -45.99
C TRP A 317 15.68 12.68 -47.01
N ARG A 318 15.36 12.55 -48.30
CA ARG A 318 16.31 12.78 -49.38
C ARG A 318 16.47 14.29 -49.53
N ARG A 319 17.68 14.77 -49.27
CA ARG A 319 18.16 16.06 -49.76
C ARG A 319 18.26 16.01 -51.29
N ARG A 320 17.55 16.90 -51.98
CA ARG A 320 18.01 17.68 -53.14
C ARG A 320 17.23 18.98 -53.13
#